data_AF-A0A7W0VEG2-F1
#
_entry.id   AF-A0A7W0VEG2-F1
#
_cell.length_a   1.000
_cell.length_b   1.000
_cell.length_c   1.000
_cell.angle_alpha   90.00
_cell.angle_beta   90.00
_cell.angle_gamma   90.00
#
_symmetry.space_group_name_H-M   'P 1'
#
loop_
_entity.id
_entity.type
_entity.pdbx_description
1 polymer ?
#
loop_
_entity_poly.entity_id
_entity_poly.type
_entity_poly.pdbx_seq_one_letter_code
_entity_poly.pdbx_strand_id
1 'polypeptide(L)'
;MRNSGLEIEEVDYAKQGLTAATVEDIVAKAGSVAAVLNTRHATAKEKGWIEKPPSPSVFAKAVAADVNLLRRPILIDGKKVIVGFDKPAYAKLKPR
;
A
#
# COMPACT_ATOMS: atom_id res chain seq x y z
N MET A 1 2.91 -16.59 0.77
CA MET A 1 3.50 -17.20 -0.45
C MET A 1 4.82 -17.86 -0.08
N ARG A 2 4.93 -19.19 -0.13
CA ARG A 2 6.17 -19.95 0.15
C ARG A 2 6.87 -20.30 -1.17
N ASN A 3 7.81 -19.48 -1.67
CA ASN A 3 8.82 -19.99 -2.62
C ASN A 3 10.06 -19.10 -2.90
N SER A 4 10.45 -18.23 -1.97
CA SER A 4 11.72 -17.51 -2.07
C SER A 4 12.23 -17.36 -0.64
N GLY A 5 13.53 -17.49 -0.39
CA GLY A 5 14.16 -17.30 0.94
C GLY A 5 14.08 -15.87 1.48
N LEU A 6 12.95 -15.20 1.26
CA LEU A 6 12.57 -13.91 1.80
C LEU A 6 11.81 -14.19 3.10
N GLU A 7 12.32 -13.68 4.21
CA GLU A 7 11.55 -13.59 5.45
C GLU A 7 10.40 -12.60 5.23
N ILE A 8 9.24 -13.13 4.83
CA ILE A 8 8.02 -12.35 4.63
C ILE A 8 7.27 -12.36 5.96
N GLU A 9 7.34 -11.26 6.71
CA GLU A 9 6.40 -11.05 7.81
C GLU A 9 5.03 -10.69 7.23
N GLU A 10 4.12 -11.66 7.24
CA GLU A 10 2.72 -11.47 6.90
C GLU A 10 2.01 -10.73 8.05
N VAL A 11 2.13 -9.41 8.07
CA VAL A 11 1.37 -8.59 9.03
C VAL A 11 -0.05 -8.43 8.48
N ASP A 12 -1.01 -9.07 9.14
CA ASP A 12 -2.44 -8.94 8.83
C ASP A 12 -2.97 -7.62 9.40
N TYR A 13 -2.61 -6.51 8.74
CA TYR A 13 -3.06 -5.18 9.14
C TYR A 13 -4.58 -5.00 9.05
N ALA A 14 -5.31 -5.93 8.40
CA ALA A 14 -6.76 -5.91 8.39
C ALA A 14 -7.36 -6.29 9.77
N LYS A 15 -6.61 -7.05 10.59
CA LYS A 15 -7.01 -7.41 11.97
C LYS A 15 -6.46 -6.47 13.03
N GLN A 16 -5.24 -5.94 12.85
CA GLN A 16 -4.62 -5.04 13.82
C GLN A 16 -4.91 -3.55 13.55
N GLY A 17 -5.45 -3.21 12.38
CA GLY A 17 -5.65 -1.84 11.92
C GLY A 17 -4.34 -1.21 11.43
N LEU A 18 -4.42 -0.34 10.42
CA LEU A 18 -3.30 0.53 10.06
C LEU A 18 -3.45 1.87 10.78
N THR A 19 -2.40 2.28 11.48
CA THR A 19 -2.33 3.65 11.99
C THR A 19 -2.01 4.61 10.85
N ALA A 20 -2.45 5.87 10.97
CA ALA A 20 -2.15 6.90 9.97
C ALA A 20 -0.63 7.03 9.73
N ALA A 21 0.18 6.97 10.80
CA ALA A 21 1.63 7.04 10.69
C ALA A 21 2.23 5.92 9.83
N THR A 22 1.74 4.68 9.98
CA THR A 22 2.16 3.55 9.15
C THR A 22 1.79 3.76 7.68
N VAL A 23 0.59 4.30 7.41
CA VAL A 23 0.16 4.59 6.03
C VAL A 23 1.02 5.68 5.41
N GLU A 24 1.35 6.73 6.17
CA GLU A 24 2.23 7.81 5.69
C GLU A 24 3.62 7.29 5.34
N ASP A 25 4.20 6.40 6.15
CA ASP A 25 5.48 5.73 5.84
C ASP A 25 5.40 4.87 4.56
N ILE A 26 4.31 4.12 4.39
CA ILE A 26 4.07 3.34 3.16
C ILE A 26 3.98 4.25 1.94
N VAL A 27 3.22 5.35 2.03
CA VAL A 27 3.09 6.34 0.95
C VAL A 27 4.45 6.97 0.64
N ALA A 28 5.24 7.32 1.66
CA ALA A 28 6.56 7.90 1.50
C ALA A 28 7.53 6.93 0.78
N LYS A 29 7.52 5.65 1.17
CA LYS A 29 8.32 4.60 0.51
C LYS A 29 7.84 4.31 -0.92
N ALA A 30 6.54 4.40 -1.17
CA ALA A 30 5.96 4.19 -2.50
C ALA A 30 6.16 5.41 -3.42
N GLY A 31 6.49 6.56 -2.85
CA GLY A 31 6.73 7.82 -3.55
C GLY A 31 5.48 8.65 -3.84
N SER A 32 4.28 8.07 -3.81
CA SER A 32 3.03 8.84 -4.01
C SER A 32 1.79 8.12 -3.46
N VAL A 33 0.75 8.90 -3.15
CA VAL A 33 -0.56 8.36 -2.77
C VAL A 33 -1.18 7.56 -3.92
N ALA A 34 -1.04 8.01 -5.16
CA ALA A 34 -1.57 7.31 -6.33
C ALA A 34 -1.00 5.89 -6.50
N ALA A 35 0.26 5.67 -6.09
CA ALA A 35 0.88 4.35 -6.15
C ALA A 35 0.22 3.34 -5.19
N VAL A 36 -0.32 3.82 -4.08
CA VAL A 36 -0.89 2.97 -3.01
C VAL A 36 -2.41 3.03 -2.92
N LEU A 37 -3.04 3.99 -3.58
CA LEU A 37 -4.48 4.19 -3.63
C LEU A 37 -5.17 3.06 -4.40
N ASN A 38 -6.21 2.50 -3.80
CA ASN A 38 -7.11 1.60 -4.49
C ASN A 38 -8.09 2.38 -5.38
N THR A 39 -7.73 2.56 -6.65
CA THR A 39 -8.57 3.27 -7.64
C THR A 39 -9.90 2.59 -7.93
N ARG A 40 -10.08 1.32 -7.54
CA ARG A 40 -11.36 0.60 -7.68
C ARG A 40 -12.31 0.86 -6.51
N HIS A 41 -11.84 1.48 -5.43
CA HIS A 41 -12.66 1.77 -4.25
C HIS A 41 -13.72 2.83 -4.56
N ALA A 42 -14.92 2.68 -4.00
CA ALA A 42 -16.03 3.63 -4.18
C ALA A 42 -15.60 5.05 -3.76
N THR A 43 -15.04 5.19 -2.56
CA THR A 43 -14.55 6.47 -2.03
C THR A 43 -13.50 7.14 -2.92
N ALA A 44 -12.62 6.36 -3.56
CA ALA A 44 -11.61 6.93 -4.45
C ALA A 44 -12.23 7.54 -5.70
N LYS A 45 -13.31 6.92 -6.21
CA LYS A 45 -14.10 7.45 -7.33
C LYS A 45 -14.95 8.65 -6.89
N GLU A 46 -15.68 8.52 -5.79
CA GLU A 46 -16.57 9.57 -5.26
C GLU A 46 -15.81 10.86 -4.93
N LYS A 47 -14.58 10.74 -4.40
CA LYS A 47 -13.74 11.90 -4.06
C LYS A 47 -12.82 12.36 -5.19
N GLY A 48 -12.86 11.72 -6.36
CA GLY A 48 -11.99 12.06 -7.51
C GLY A 48 -10.49 11.85 -7.23
N TRP A 49 -10.13 10.98 -6.29
CA TRP A 49 -8.74 10.76 -5.88
C TRP A 49 -7.87 10.09 -6.94
N ILE A 50 -8.51 9.50 -7.95
CA ILE A 50 -7.84 8.92 -9.12
C ILE A 50 -7.16 10.01 -9.94
N GLU A 51 -7.84 11.14 -10.15
CA GLU A 51 -7.33 12.27 -10.93
C GLU A 51 -6.55 13.25 -10.05
N LYS A 52 -7.06 13.50 -8.83
CA LYS A 52 -6.46 14.40 -7.86
C LYS A 52 -6.22 13.67 -6.54
N PRO A 53 -5.10 12.94 -6.41
CA PRO A 53 -4.79 12.23 -5.18
C PRO A 53 -4.68 13.23 -4.00
N PRO A 54 -5.24 12.88 -2.83
CA PRO A 54 -5.15 13.71 -1.64
C PRO A 54 -3.72 13.72 -1.09
N SER A 55 -3.45 14.59 -0.13
CA SER A 55 -2.17 14.58 0.58
C SER A 55 -1.98 13.29 1.40
N PRO A 56 -0.73 12.86 1.68
CA PRO A 56 -0.43 11.65 2.42
C PRO A 56 -1.17 11.54 3.74
N SER A 57 -1.21 12.61 4.55
CA SER A 57 -1.88 12.59 5.86
C SER A 57 -3.41 12.50 5.74
N VAL A 58 -4.02 13.08 4.69
CA VAL A 58 -5.46 12.95 4.44
C VAL A 58 -5.80 11.53 4.00
N PHE A 59 -4.99 10.97 3.12
CA PHE A 59 -5.12 9.58 2.70
C PHE A 59 -4.96 8.62 3.89
N ALA A 60 -3.95 8.85 4.73
CA ALA A 60 -3.66 8.05 5.90
C ALA A 60 -4.81 8.02 6.92
N LYS A 61 -5.42 9.18 7.20
CA LYS A 61 -6.63 9.25 8.04
C LYS A 61 -7.79 8.47 7.43
N ALA A 62 -7.96 8.53 6.11
CA ALA A 62 -9.01 7.79 5.43
C ALA A 62 -8.76 6.28 5.45
N VAL A 63 -7.52 5.83 5.26
CA VAL A 63 -7.12 4.42 5.35
C VAL A 63 -7.25 3.88 6.77
N ALA A 64 -6.96 4.70 7.79
CA ALA A 64 -7.17 4.33 9.18
C ALA A 64 -8.66 4.08 9.51
N ALA A 65 -9.58 4.78 8.84
CA ALA A 65 -11.01 4.55 8.95
C ALA A 65 -11.49 3.37 8.07
N ASP A 66 -10.93 3.25 6.86
CA ASP A 66 -11.24 2.16 5.92
C ASP A 66 -9.97 1.64 5.23
N VAL A 67 -9.46 0.53 5.74
CA VAL A 67 -8.25 -0.14 5.23
C VAL A 67 -8.42 -0.68 3.80
N ASN A 68 -9.61 -0.69 3.21
CA ASN A 68 -9.84 -1.14 1.83
C ASN A 68 -9.53 -0.06 0.79
N LEU A 69 -9.35 1.20 1.23
CA LEU A 69 -8.83 2.30 0.41
C LEU A 69 -7.37 2.08 -0.01
N LEU A 70 -6.63 1.29 0.77
CA LEU A 70 -5.25 0.94 0.47
C LEU A 70 -5.21 -0.28 -0.44
N ARG A 71 -4.41 -0.20 -1.51
CA ARG A 71 -4.30 -1.27 -2.51
C ARG A 71 -3.54 -2.46 -1.92
N ARG A 72 -4.00 -3.67 -2.25
CA ARG A 72 -3.46 -4.95 -1.75
C ARG A 72 -3.03 -5.84 -2.93
N PRO A 73 -2.05 -6.76 -2.77
CA PRO A 73 -1.17 -6.97 -1.62
C PRO A 73 -0.12 -5.85 -1.45
N ILE A 74 0.42 -5.68 -0.25
CA ILE A 74 1.56 -4.78 0.02
C ILE A 74 2.74 -5.66 0.41
N LEU A 75 3.85 -5.51 -0.28
CA LEU A 75 5.12 -6.10 0.11
C LEU A 75 6.08 -4.99 0.54
N ILE A 76 6.71 -5.17 1.69
CA ILE A 76 7.78 -4.30 2.17
C ILE A 76 9.06 -5.13 2.17
N ASP A 77 10.01 -4.79 1.31
CA ASP A 77 11.35 -5.38 1.20
C ASP A 77 12.38 -4.35 1.68
N GLY A 78 12.57 -4.29 3.00
CA GLY A 78 13.44 -3.32 3.66
C GLY A 78 13.07 -1.87 3.34
N LYS A 79 13.81 -1.24 2.41
CA LYS A 79 13.57 0.15 1.96
C LYS A 79 12.59 0.27 0.80
N LYS A 80 12.21 -0.83 0.16
CA LYS A 80 11.30 -0.85 -0.99
C LYS A 80 9.92 -1.27 -0.54
N VAL A 81 8.90 -0.59 -1.05
CA VAL A 81 7.52 -1.04 -0.91
C VAL A 81 6.96 -1.30 -2.30
N ILE A 82 6.30 -2.43 -2.46
CA ILE A 82 5.60 -2.84 -3.68
C ILE A 82 4.13 -2.91 -3.31
N VAL A 83 3.33 -2.08 -3.96
CA VAL A 83 1.89 -2.00 -3.67
C VAL A 83 1.08 -2.48 -4.87
N GLY A 84 0.29 -3.52 -4.64
CA GLY A 84 -0.45 -4.24 -5.67
C GLY A 84 0.42 -5.23 -6.45
N PHE A 85 -0.20 -5.95 -7.37
CA PHE A 85 0.47 -6.93 -8.22
C PHE A 85 1.17 -6.25 -9.41
N ASP A 86 2.31 -5.63 -9.14
CA ASP A 86 3.19 -5.04 -10.16
C ASP A 86 4.16 -6.12 -10.69
N LYS A 87 3.79 -6.76 -11.81
CA LYS A 87 4.61 -7.84 -12.43
C LYS A 87 6.11 -7.48 -12.56
N PRO A 88 6.51 -6.30 -13.08
CA PRO A 88 7.92 -5.95 -13.16
C PRO A 88 8.58 -5.70 -11.79
N ALA A 89 7.87 -5.18 -10.79
CA ALA A 89 8.42 -5.04 -9.44
C ALA A 89 8.62 -6.39 -8.74
N TYR A 90 7.67 -7.31 -8.90
CA TYR A 90 7.79 -8.68 -8.39
C TYR A 90 8.95 -9.45 -9.03
N ALA A 91 9.21 -9.26 -10.33
CA ALA A 91 10.34 -9.88 -11.01
C ALA A 91 11.72 -9.40 -10.50
N LYS A 92 11.78 -8.23 -9.85
CA LYS A 92 12.99 -7.70 -9.22
C LYS A 92 13.22 -8.22 -7.80
N LEU A 93 12.22 -8.85 -7.17
CA LEU A 93 12.39 -9.62 -5.94
C LEU A 93 13.10 -10.94 -6.31
N LYS A 94 14.41 -10.88 -6.53
CA LYS A 94 15.23 -12.09 -6.62
C LYS A 94 15.69 -12.45 -5.20
N PRO A 95 15.58 -13.72 -4.79
CA PRO A 95 16.26 -14.18 -3.58
C PRO A 95 17.77 -13.93 -3.76
N ARG A 96 18.39 -13.33 -2.75
CA ARG A 96 19.86 -13.30 -2.63
C ARG A 96 20.35 -14.62 -2.08
#